data_AF-A0A8S0GT33-F1
#
_entry.id   AF-A0A8S0GT33-F1
#
_cell.length_a   1.000
_cell.length_b   1.000
_cell.length_c   1.000
_cell.angle_alpha   90.00
_cell.angle_beta   90.00
_cell.angle_gamma   90.00
#
_symmetry.space_group_name_H-M   'P 1'
#
loop_
_entity.id
_entity.type
_entity.pdbx_description
1 polymer ?
#
loop_
_entity_poly.entity_id
_entity_poly.type
_entity_poly.pdbx_seq_one_letter_code
_entity_poly.pdbx_strand_id
1 'polypeptide(L)'
;MNRPKVSFYNLAWRWHFYAGLFVAPFMVMLALTGIVYLFKPQLDPLMYPSLLKVPAAHHSLSADELLQRVQAAYPQGHIKQYLPPVDAERSAQFVVQHKGQELNVFIDPYHGDVLGEQDAKGNLQAMARAIHGELMIGTPGDRLVELAASWGIVLVVSGLYLWWPRGKSSAGVLWPRWSARGRLFWRDLHGVLGFWARPSCC
;
A
#
# COMPACT_ATOMS: atom_id res chain seq x y z
N MET A 1 25.85 0.18 -50.33
CA MET A 1 24.68 -0.23 -49.52
C MET A 1 24.82 0.33 -48.10
N ASN A 2 24.19 1.47 -47.79
CA ASN A 2 24.19 2.02 -46.44
C ASN A 2 23.27 1.19 -45.56
N ARG A 3 23.81 0.37 -44.67
CA ARG A 3 23.01 -0.27 -43.62
C ARG A 3 22.43 0.84 -42.74
N PRO A 4 21.09 0.94 -42.57
CA PRO A 4 20.53 1.93 -41.66
C PRO A 4 21.10 1.65 -40.26
N LYS A 5 21.84 2.62 -39.70
CA LYS A 5 22.35 2.51 -38.33
C LYS A 5 21.13 2.42 -37.42
N VAL A 6 20.93 1.24 -36.81
CA VAL A 6 19.87 1.05 -35.84
C VAL A 6 20.10 2.07 -34.72
N SER A 7 19.20 3.04 -34.62
CA SER A 7 19.25 4.00 -33.52
C SER A 7 18.94 3.24 -32.25
N PHE A 8 19.98 2.94 -31.45
CA PHE A 8 19.86 2.27 -30.16
C PHE A 8 18.82 2.96 -29.25
N TYR A 9 18.69 4.29 -29.39
CA TYR A 9 17.66 5.08 -28.74
C TYR A 9 16.23 4.68 -29.14
N ASN A 10 15.96 4.48 -30.45
CA ASN A 10 14.64 4.08 -30.92
C ASN A 10 14.28 2.65 -30.47
N LEU A 11 15.28 1.76 -30.40
CA LEU A 11 15.08 0.41 -29.88
C LEU A 11 14.76 0.42 -28.38
N ALA A 12 15.55 1.15 -27.59
CA ALA A 12 15.32 1.32 -26.16
C ALA A 12 13.95 1.95 -25.88
N TRP A 13 13.53 2.95 -26.67
CA TRP A 13 12.22 3.58 -26.54
C TRP A 13 11.07 2.61 -26.81
N ARG A 14 11.15 1.81 -27.88
CA ARG A 14 10.13 0.79 -28.19
C ARG A 14 10.03 -0.22 -27.05
N TRP A 15 11.18 -0.72 -26.59
CA TRP A 15 11.22 -1.71 -25.53
C TRP A 15 10.67 -1.16 -24.21
N HIS A 16 11.08 0.05 -23.80
CA HIS A 16 10.55 0.72 -22.63
C HIS A 16 9.03 0.94 -22.72
N PHE A 17 8.52 1.36 -23.89
CA PHE A 17 7.08 1.57 -24.09
C PHE A 17 6.28 0.26 -23.97
N TYR A 18 6.72 -0.82 -24.63
CA TYR A 18 6.01 -2.11 -24.56
C TYR A 18 6.12 -2.76 -23.18
N ALA A 19 7.31 -2.74 -22.56
CA ALA A 19 7.48 -3.23 -21.19
C ALA A 19 6.64 -2.40 -20.20
N GLY A 20 6.62 -1.07 -20.37
CA GLY A 20 5.78 -0.17 -19.59
C GLY A 20 4.29 -0.46 -19.73
N LEU A 21 3.81 -0.72 -20.94
CA LEU A 21 2.40 -1.06 -21.19
C LEU A 21 1.98 -2.35 -20.46
N PHE A 22 2.88 -3.33 -20.36
CA PHE A 22 2.61 -4.59 -19.67
C PHE A 22 2.69 -4.47 -18.15
N VAL A 23 3.65 -3.68 -17.63
CA VAL A 23 3.87 -3.52 -16.18
C VAL A 23 2.91 -2.49 -15.57
N ALA A 24 2.42 -1.52 -16.35
CA ALA A 24 1.57 -0.44 -15.87
C ALA A 24 0.30 -0.89 -15.11
N PRO A 25 -0.47 -1.90 -15.55
CA PRO A 25 -1.64 -2.36 -14.80
C PRO A 25 -1.31 -2.84 -13.39
N PHE A 26 -0.20 -3.57 -13.24
CA PHE A 26 0.28 -4.02 -11.93
C PHE A 26 0.70 -2.83 -11.07
N MET A 27 1.44 -1.87 -11.63
CA MET A 27 1.85 -0.66 -10.92
C MET A 27 0.66 0.20 -10.47
N VAL A 28 -0.35 0.35 -11.32
CA VAL A 28 -1.59 1.07 -10.97
C VAL A 28 -2.31 0.35 -9.84
N MET A 29 -2.45 -0.97 -9.92
CA MET A 29 -3.07 -1.77 -8.85
C MET A 29 -2.29 -1.62 -7.53
N LEU A 30 -0.96 -1.74 -7.56
CA LEU A 30 -0.09 -1.56 -6.39
C LEU A 30 -0.20 -0.16 -5.80
N ALA A 31 -0.24 0.87 -6.65
CA ALA A 31 -0.39 2.24 -6.21
C ALA A 31 -1.76 2.49 -5.57
N LEU A 32 -2.85 2.03 -6.19
CA LEU A 32 -4.21 2.18 -5.65
C LEU A 32 -4.37 1.46 -4.31
N THR A 33 -3.91 0.21 -4.22
CA THR A 33 -3.95 -0.56 -2.97
C THR A 33 -3.03 0.06 -1.91
N GLY A 34 -1.84 0.54 -2.28
CA GLY A 34 -0.94 1.27 -1.39
C GLY A 34 -1.53 2.58 -0.85
N ILE A 35 -2.28 3.33 -1.66
CA ILE A 35 -3.02 4.52 -1.22
C ILE A 35 -4.09 4.13 -0.20
N VAL A 36 -4.87 3.06 -0.46
CA VAL A 36 -5.86 2.56 0.51
C VAL A 36 -5.19 2.20 1.84
N TYR A 37 -3.99 1.60 1.80
CA TYR A 37 -3.19 1.33 2.99
C TYR A 37 -2.78 2.58 3.76
N LEU A 38 -2.37 3.64 3.05
CA LEU A 38 -1.98 4.90 3.67
C LEU A 38 -3.14 5.54 4.43
N PHE A 39 -4.35 5.43 3.90
CA PHE A 39 -5.58 5.97 4.50
C PHE A 39 -6.26 5.03 5.50
N LYS A 40 -5.66 3.87 5.78
CA LYS A 40 -6.19 2.88 6.74
C LYS A 40 -6.50 3.46 8.12
N PRO A 41 -5.62 4.21 8.81
CA PRO A 41 -5.93 4.72 10.15
C PRO A 41 -7.11 5.71 10.16
N GLN A 42 -7.44 6.32 9.01
CA GLN A 42 -8.62 7.17 8.84
C GLN A 42 -9.86 6.36 8.43
N LEU A 43 -9.72 5.33 7.59
CA LEU A 43 -10.82 4.48 7.11
C LEU A 43 -11.34 3.51 8.17
N ASP A 44 -10.46 2.92 8.97
CA ASP A 44 -10.82 1.92 9.99
C ASP A 44 -11.83 2.46 11.02
N PRO A 45 -11.63 3.63 11.67
CA PRO A 45 -12.62 4.20 12.59
C PRO A 45 -13.92 4.63 11.92
N LEU A 46 -13.94 4.87 10.60
CA LEU A 46 -15.15 5.18 9.83
C LEU A 46 -15.98 3.92 9.55
N MET A 47 -15.33 2.80 9.24
CA MET A 47 -15.99 1.54 8.92
C MET A 47 -16.35 0.71 10.17
N TYR A 48 -15.54 0.78 11.22
CA TYR A 48 -15.71 0.02 12.46
C TYR A 48 -15.75 0.93 13.71
N PRO A 49 -16.60 1.96 13.74
CA PRO A 49 -16.66 2.89 14.86
C PRO A 49 -17.01 2.20 16.18
N SER A 50 -17.91 1.21 16.15
CA SER A 50 -18.35 0.48 17.35
C SER A 50 -17.30 -0.46 17.94
N LEU A 51 -16.33 -0.90 17.15
CA LEU A 51 -15.24 -1.76 17.64
C LEU A 51 -14.04 -0.94 18.10
N LEU A 52 -13.79 0.20 17.45
CA LEU A 52 -12.56 0.96 17.60
C LEU A 52 -12.69 2.22 18.44
N LYS A 53 -13.89 2.77 18.61
CA LYS A 53 -14.11 3.99 19.39
C LYS A 53 -14.76 3.65 20.72
N VAL A 54 -14.19 4.19 21.80
CA VAL A 54 -14.64 3.99 23.17
C VAL A 54 -14.74 5.37 23.84
N PRO A 55 -15.79 5.65 24.62
CA PRO A 55 -15.84 6.88 25.39
C PRO A 55 -14.70 6.92 26.41
N ALA A 56 -13.86 7.97 26.34
CA ALA A 56 -12.75 8.15 27.26
C ALA A 56 -13.26 8.26 28.71
N ALA A 57 -12.70 7.47 29.61
CA ALA A 57 -12.97 7.57 31.04
C ALA A 57 -11.68 7.87 31.83
N HIS A 58 -11.82 8.24 33.11
CA HIS A 58 -10.69 8.68 33.92
C HIS A 58 -9.78 7.57 34.43
N HIS A 59 -10.24 6.31 34.45
CA HIS A 59 -9.47 5.18 34.98
C HIS A 59 -9.45 4.01 34.01
N SER A 60 -8.29 3.75 33.41
CA SER A 60 -8.07 2.55 32.60
C SER A 60 -7.73 1.37 33.50
N LEU A 61 -8.32 0.21 33.21
CA LEU A 61 -7.95 -1.06 33.81
C LEU A 61 -6.51 -1.44 33.46
N SER A 62 -5.89 -2.23 34.33
CA SER A 62 -4.56 -2.79 34.06
C SER A 62 -4.61 -3.81 32.91
N ALA A 63 -3.49 -3.97 32.21
CA ALA A 63 -3.38 -4.96 31.14
C ALA A 63 -3.68 -6.39 31.64
N ASP A 64 -3.33 -6.70 32.89
CA ASP A 64 -3.60 -8.00 33.52
C ASP A 64 -5.09 -8.24 33.75
N GLU A 65 -5.84 -7.21 34.18
CA GLU A 65 -7.30 -7.32 34.34
C GLU A 65 -7.99 -7.52 32.99
N LEU A 66 -7.57 -6.78 31.95
CA LEU A 66 -8.08 -6.96 30.60
C LEU A 66 -7.76 -8.35 30.06
N LEU A 67 -6.53 -8.84 30.29
CA LEU A 67 -6.11 -10.19 29.91
C LEU A 67 -7.00 -11.25 30.58
N GLN A 68 -7.26 -11.14 31.88
CA GLN A 68 -8.13 -12.07 32.60
C GLN A 68 -9.55 -12.09 32.03
N ARG A 69 -10.10 -10.91 31.68
CA ARG A 69 -11.44 -10.82 31.07
C ARG A 69 -11.49 -11.46 29.69
N VAL A 70 -10.48 -11.24 28.85
CA VAL A 70 -10.40 -11.89 27.53
C VAL A 70 -10.22 -13.40 27.69
N GLN A 71 -9.39 -13.85 28.64
CA GLN A 71 -9.19 -15.27 28.91
C GLN A 71 -10.48 -15.94 29.43
N ALA A 72 -11.28 -15.23 30.23
CA ALA A 72 -12.58 -15.71 30.70
C ALA A 72 -13.62 -15.80 29.58
N ALA A 73 -13.60 -14.85 28.64
CA ALA A 73 -14.47 -14.86 27.46
C ALA A 73 -14.05 -15.94 26.44
N TYR A 74 -12.74 -16.20 26.30
CA TYR A 74 -12.16 -17.19 25.40
C TYR A 74 -11.34 -18.25 26.16
N PRO A 75 -11.97 -19.12 26.95
CA PRO A 75 -11.25 -20.09 27.80
C PRO A 75 -10.45 -21.13 26.99
N GLN A 76 -10.81 -21.33 25.72
CA GLN A 76 -10.12 -22.21 24.77
C GLN A 76 -9.30 -21.42 23.74
N GLY A 77 -9.10 -20.12 23.94
CA GLY A 77 -8.31 -19.26 23.08
C GLY A 77 -6.89 -19.06 23.63
N HIS A 78 -5.88 -19.15 22.77
CA HIS A 78 -4.51 -18.81 23.13
C HIS A 78 -4.23 -17.35 22.75
N ILE A 79 -4.00 -16.50 23.74
CA ILE A 79 -3.66 -15.10 23.54
C ILE A 79 -2.20 -15.01 23.08
N LYS A 80 -1.97 -14.44 21.90
CA LYS A 80 -0.62 -14.29 21.31
C LYS A 80 -0.02 -12.92 21.57
N GLN A 81 -0.84 -11.88 21.49
CA GLN A 81 -0.36 -10.50 21.52
C GLN A 81 -1.41 -9.58 22.14
N TYR A 82 -0.92 -8.62 22.91
CA TYR A 82 -1.68 -7.47 23.38
C TYR A 82 -1.23 -6.21 22.64
N LEU A 83 -2.18 -5.46 22.10
CA LEU A 83 -1.95 -4.15 21.50
C LEU A 83 -2.65 -3.11 22.38
N PRO A 84 -1.88 -2.23 23.04
CA PRO A 84 -2.48 -1.18 23.85
C PRO A 84 -3.24 -0.17 22.98
N PRO A 85 -4.22 0.55 23.56
CA PRO A 85 -4.95 1.58 22.83
C PRO A 85 -4.01 2.70 22.40
N VAL A 86 -4.18 3.19 21.17
CA VAL A 86 -3.32 4.23 20.58
C VAL A 86 -3.61 5.61 21.19
N ASP A 87 -4.85 5.84 21.61
CA ASP A 87 -5.32 7.06 22.26
C ASP A 87 -6.46 6.74 23.27
N ALA A 88 -6.91 7.74 24.03
CA ALA A 88 -7.93 7.59 25.06
C ALA A 88 -9.35 7.30 24.51
N GLU A 89 -9.57 7.49 23.21
CA GLU A 89 -10.86 7.19 22.56
C GLU A 89 -10.82 5.86 21.80
N ARG A 90 -9.76 5.07 21.96
CA ARG A 90 -9.55 3.80 21.26
C ARG A 90 -9.65 2.60 22.18
N SER A 91 -10.22 1.53 21.64
CA SER A 91 -10.24 0.21 22.27
C SER A 91 -8.84 -0.41 22.33
N ALA A 92 -8.58 -1.22 23.35
CA ALA A 92 -7.43 -2.13 23.35
C ALA A 92 -7.73 -3.36 22.49
N GLN A 93 -6.70 -4.01 21.96
CA GLN A 93 -6.86 -5.16 21.07
C GLN A 93 -6.03 -6.35 21.56
N PHE A 94 -6.63 -7.54 21.54
CA PHE A 94 -5.96 -8.82 21.80
C PHE A 94 -6.01 -9.71 20.57
N VAL A 95 -4.87 -10.29 20.21
CA VAL A 95 -4.80 -11.32 19.15
C VAL A 95 -4.95 -12.68 19.82
N VAL A 96 -6.08 -13.33 19.58
CA VAL A 96 -6.45 -14.62 20.17
C VAL A 96 -6.49 -15.68 19.06
N GLN A 97 -5.80 -16.79 19.26
CA GLN A 97 -5.95 -17.95 18.41
C GLN A 97 -7.03 -18.87 18.96
N HIS A 98 -8.13 -19.02 18.22
CA HIS A 98 -9.25 -19.88 18.60
C HIS A 98 -9.59 -20.82 17.43
N LYS A 99 -9.64 -22.14 17.69
CA LYS A 99 -9.97 -23.18 16.69
C LYS A 99 -9.17 -23.08 15.37
N GLY A 100 -7.90 -22.69 15.46
CA GLY A 100 -7.01 -22.55 14.30
C GLY A 100 -7.15 -21.24 13.52
N GLN A 101 -8.07 -20.35 13.91
CA GLN A 101 -8.22 -19.01 13.36
C GLN A 101 -7.59 -17.97 14.32
N GLU A 102 -7.09 -16.87 13.76
CA GLU A 102 -6.60 -15.73 14.53
C GLU A 102 -7.67 -14.65 14.55
N LEU A 103 -8.14 -14.30 15.74
CA LEU A 103 -9.18 -13.32 15.99
C LEU A 103 -8.57 -12.11 16.69
N ASN A 104 -8.87 -10.92 16.18
CA ASN A 104 -8.61 -9.66 16.84
C ASN A 104 -9.82 -9.31 17.71
N VAL A 105 -9.68 -9.46 19.01
CA VAL A 105 -10.71 -9.15 20.00
C VAL A 105 -10.49 -7.71 20.48
N PHE A 106 -11.52 -6.88 20.35
CA PHE A 106 -11.50 -5.49 20.81
C PHE A 106 -12.16 -5.39 22.17
N ILE A 107 -11.50 -4.73 23.11
CA ILE A 107 -11.97 -4.57 24.49
C ILE A 107 -11.88 -3.10 24.91
N ASP A 108 -12.89 -2.62 25.63
CA ASP A 108 -12.89 -1.31 26.26
C ASP A 108 -11.84 -1.29 27.39
N PRO A 109 -10.79 -0.45 27.32
CA PRO A 109 -9.75 -0.37 28.35
C PRO A 109 -10.25 0.21 29.69
N TYR A 110 -11.43 0.84 29.73
CA TYR A 110 -12.01 1.47 30.91
C TYR A 110 -13.03 0.55 31.59
N HIS A 111 -14.05 0.12 30.85
CA HIS A 111 -15.10 -0.74 31.43
C HIS A 111 -14.72 -2.22 31.41
N GLY A 112 -13.79 -2.62 30.53
CA GLY A 112 -13.40 -4.01 30.30
C GLY A 112 -14.45 -4.83 29.57
N ASP A 113 -15.31 -4.16 28.80
CA ASP A 113 -16.35 -4.79 27.96
C ASP A 113 -15.75 -5.25 26.63
N VAL A 114 -16.06 -6.47 26.21
CA VAL A 114 -15.64 -6.99 24.90
C VAL A 114 -16.57 -6.40 23.84
N LEU A 115 -16.03 -5.50 23.02
CA LEU A 115 -16.76 -4.76 21.99
C LEU A 115 -17.06 -5.63 20.77
N GLY A 116 -16.22 -6.63 20.51
CA GLY A 116 -16.42 -7.62 19.46
C GLY A 116 -15.12 -8.30 19.02
N GLU A 117 -15.27 -9.21 18.07
CA GLU A 117 -14.19 -9.94 17.43
C GLU A 117 -14.15 -9.68 15.92
N GLN A 118 -12.95 -9.66 15.36
CA GLN A 118 -12.74 -9.56 13.92
C GLN A 118 -11.68 -10.58 13.50
N ASP A 119 -11.97 -11.37 12.46
CA ASP A 119 -10.99 -12.28 11.89
C ASP A 119 -9.79 -11.50 11.34
N ALA A 120 -8.59 -11.85 11.81
CA ALA A 120 -7.33 -11.24 11.38
C ALA A 120 -7.02 -11.51 9.91
N LYS A 121 -7.58 -12.58 9.32
CA LYS A 121 -7.39 -12.97 7.91
C LYS A 121 -8.58 -12.63 7.01
N GLY A 122 -9.77 -12.48 7.58
CA GLY A 122 -11.01 -12.23 6.84
C GLY A 122 -11.39 -10.74 6.71
N ASN A 123 -10.63 -9.82 7.30
CA ASN A 123 -10.98 -8.40 7.24
C ASN A 123 -10.57 -7.74 5.91
N LEU A 124 -11.17 -6.59 5.61
CA LEU A 124 -10.88 -5.81 4.39
C LEU A 124 -9.39 -5.48 4.27
N GLN A 125 -8.68 -5.35 5.39
CA GLN A 125 -7.26 -5.03 5.42
C GLN A 125 -6.40 -6.22 5.01
N ALA A 126 -6.74 -7.44 5.43
CA ALA A 126 -6.07 -8.67 5.03
C ALA A 126 -6.32 -8.95 3.55
N MET A 127 -7.55 -8.72 3.08
CA MET A 127 -7.89 -8.82 1.66
C MET A 127 -7.12 -7.80 0.83
N ALA A 128 -7.06 -6.52 1.25
CA ALA A 128 -6.23 -5.52 0.60
C ALA A 128 -4.75 -5.92 0.57
N ARG A 129 -4.26 -6.62 1.60
CA ARG A 129 -2.86 -7.09 1.69
C ARG A 129 -2.59 -8.17 0.68
N ALA A 130 -3.52 -9.12 0.61
CA ALA A 130 -3.46 -10.22 -0.32
C ALA A 130 -3.55 -9.71 -1.77
N ILE A 131 -4.37 -8.69 -2.07
CA ILE A 131 -4.42 -8.07 -3.39
C ILE A 131 -3.09 -7.35 -3.70
N HIS A 132 -2.60 -6.54 -2.75
CA HIS A 132 -1.39 -5.73 -2.93
C HIS A 132 -0.13 -6.58 -3.14
N GLY A 133 0.07 -7.62 -2.33
CA GLY A 133 1.27 -8.46 -2.40
C GLY A 133 1.13 -9.63 -3.37
N GLU A 134 -0.03 -10.31 -3.37
CA GLU A 134 -0.16 -11.65 -3.94
C GLU A 134 -1.25 -11.75 -5.02
N LEU A 135 -1.89 -10.64 -5.38
CA LEU A 135 -3.05 -10.61 -6.28
C LEU A 135 -4.23 -11.49 -5.82
N MET A 136 -4.27 -11.92 -4.56
CA MET A 136 -5.14 -12.98 -4.03
C MET A 136 -4.99 -14.36 -4.69
N ILE A 137 -3.91 -14.59 -5.44
CA ILE A 137 -3.64 -15.89 -6.10
C ILE A 137 -2.53 -16.65 -5.34
N GLY A 138 -2.04 -16.09 -4.23
CA GLY A 138 -1.01 -16.69 -3.38
C GLY A 138 0.38 -16.57 -3.99
N THR A 139 1.22 -17.58 -3.78
CA THR A 139 2.62 -17.63 -4.23
C THR A 139 2.84 -17.31 -5.72
N PRO A 140 2.01 -17.75 -6.69
CA PRO A 140 2.20 -17.34 -8.09
C PRO A 140 1.95 -15.84 -8.30
N GLY A 141 0.96 -15.25 -7.61
CA GLY A 141 0.69 -13.82 -7.71
C GLY A 141 1.77 -12.98 -7.05
N ASP A 142 2.30 -13.44 -5.91
CA ASP A 142 3.46 -12.84 -5.22
C ASP A 142 4.67 -12.71 -6.16
N ARG A 143 5.04 -13.82 -6.82
CA ARG A 143 6.15 -13.81 -7.79
C ARG A 143 5.89 -12.90 -8.99
N LEU A 144 4.64 -12.79 -9.45
CA LEU A 144 4.28 -11.89 -10.54
C LEU A 144 4.41 -10.43 -10.12
N VAL A 145 3.97 -10.08 -8.91
CA VAL A 145 4.10 -8.74 -8.34
C VAL A 145 5.57 -8.39 -8.11
N GLU A 146 6.36 -9.30 -7.56
CA GLU A 146 7.81 -9.13 -7.35
C GLU A 146 8.54 -8.91 -8.70
N LEU A 147 8.18 -9.70 -9.71
CA LEU A 147 8.71 -9.54 -11.06
C LEU A 147 8.30 -8.18 -11.63
N ALA A 148 7.03 -7.79 -11.52
CA ALA A 148 6.55 -6.50 -11.99
C ALA A 148 7.26 -5.33 -11.28
N ALA A 149 7.48 -5.42 -9.97
CA ALA A 149 8.24 -4.45 -9.18
C ALA A 149 9.69 -4.33 -9.66
N SER A 150 10.36 -5.47 -9.87
CA SER A 150 11.74 -5.54 -10.38
C SER A 150 11.84 -4.93 -11.78
N TRP A 151 10.89 -5.24 -12.66
CA TRP A 151 10.80 -4.63 -14.00
C TRP A 151 10.48 -3.13 -13.94
N GLY A 152 9.74 -2.69 -12.93
CA GLY A 152 9.53 -1.28 -12.64
C GLY A 152 10.86 -0.53 -12.48
N ILE A 153 11.83 -1.09 -11.76
CA ILE A 153 13.16 -0.49 -11.60
C ILE A 153 13.87 -0.37 -12.95
N VAL A 154 13.86 -1.42 -13.77
CA VAL A 154 14.45 -1.39 -15.11
C VAL A 154 13.77 -0.34 -16.00
N LEU A 155 12.45 -0.19 -15.89
CA LEU A 155 11.70 0.85 -16.57
C LEU A 155 12.07 2.25 -16.08
N VAL A 156 12.27 2.46 -14.78
CA VAL A 156 12.74 3.75 -14.25
C VAL A 156 14.13 4.08 -14.80
N VAL A 157 15.08 3.15 -14.75
CA VAL A 157 16.46 3.37 -15.25
C VAL A 157 16.46 3.64 -16.76
N SER A 158 15.73 2.84 -17.54
CA SER A 158 15.61 3.07 -18.99
C SER A 158 14.87 4.36 -19.31
N GLY A 159 13.87 4.74 -18.52
CA GLY A 159 13.15 6.01 -18.62
C GLY A 159 14.09 7.19 -18.39
N LEU A 160 14.91 7.15 -17.34
CA LEU A 160 15.93 8.17 -17.06
C LEU A 160 16.95 8.29 -18.21
N TYR A 161 17.40 7.15 -18.76
CA TYR A 161 18.32 7.13 -19.91
C TYR A 161 17.71 7.76 -21.17
N LEU A 162 16.43 7.50 -21.42
CA LEU A 162 15.69 8.07 -22.57
C LEU A 162 15.36 9.55 -22.36
N TRP A 163 15.10 9.95 -21.12
CA TRP A 163 14.75 11.31 -20.74
C TRP A 163 15.97 12.24 -20.62
N TRP A 164 17.18 11.70 -20.47
CA TRP A 164 18.40 12.50 -20.29
C TRP A 164 18.61 13.53 -21.43
N PRO A 165 18.77 14.84 -21.11
CA PRO A 165 18.87 15.91 -22.10
C PRO A 165 20.18 15.80 -22.90
N ARG A 166 20.09 15.40 -24.17
CA ARG A 166 21.23 15.29 -25.10
C ARG A 166 21.32 16.48 -26.07
N GLY A 167 21.27 17.71 -25.55
CA GLY A 167 21.63 18.91 -26.31
C GLY A 167 20.48 19.70 -26.98
N LYS A 168 19.23 19.58 -26.52
CA LYS A 168 18.14 20.53 -26.88
C LYS A 168 17.48 21.08 -25.61
N SER A 169 17.16 22.37 -25.64
CA SER A 169 16.61 23.22 -24.56
C SER A 169 15.89 22.46 -23.43
N SER A 170 16.37 22.67 -22.21
CA SER A 170 15.88 22.12 -20.93
C SER A 170 14.43 22.46 -20.61
N ALA A 171 13.80 23.38 -21.36
CA ALA A 171 12.42 23.81 -21.14
C ALA A 171 11.37 22.71 -21.38
N GLY A 172 11.67 21.67 -22.16
CA GLY A 172 10.76 20.50 -22.31
C GLY A 172 11.05 19.34 -21.35
N VAL A 173 12.09 19.49 -20.51
CA VAL A 173 12.56 18.48 -19.57
C VAL A 173 12.08 18.83 -18.16
N LEU A 174 12.08 20.12 -17.81
CA LEU A 174 11.72 20.60 -16.46
C LEU A 174 10.27 21.09 -16.33
N TRP A 175 9.62 21.46 -17.45
CA TRP A 175 8.26 21.97 -17.45
C TRP A 175 7.43 21.30 -18.55
N PRO A 176 6.18 20.88 -18.29
CA PRO A 176 5.32 20.36 -19.34
C PRO A 176 5.06 21.50 -20.31
N ARG A 177 5.25 21.27 -21.62
CA ARG A 177 4.88 22.27 -22.62
C ARG A 177 3.37 22.24 -22.78
N TRP A 178 2.67 23.07 -22.01
CA TRP A 178 1.20 23.22 -22.04
C TRP A 178 0.64 23.61 -23.42
N SER A 179 1.49 24.12 -24.32
CA SER A 179 1.16 24.42 -25.72
C SER A 179 1.22 23.20 -26.66
N ALA A 180 1.81 22.08 -26.24
CA ALA A 180 1.81 20.84 -27.01
C ALA A 180 0.49 20.08 -26.82
N ARG A 181 -0.04 19.48 -27.89
CA ARG A 181 -1.25 18.63 -27.85
C ARG A 181 -0.91 17.18 -28.22
N GLY A 182 -1.67 16.24 -27.66
CA GLY A 182 -1.60 14.81 -28.01
C GLY A 182 -0.36 14.09 -27.45
N ARG A 183 0.35 13.34 -28.31
CA ARG A 183 1.45 12.43 -27.90
C ARG A 183 2.61 13.15 -27.21
N LEU A 184 2.95 14.37 -27.63
CA LEU A 184 4.02 15.14 -26.98
C LEU A 184 3.65 15.60 -25.57
N PHE A 185 2.40 15.99 -25.34
CA PHE A 185 1.94 16.41 -24.01
C PHE A 185 1.98 15.27 -23.00
N TRP A 186 1.43 14.10 -23.34
CA TRP A 186 1.45 12.94 -22.44
C TRP A 186 2.88 12.44 -22.14
N ARG A 187 3.78 12.52 -23.13
CA ARG A 187 5.20 12.21 -22.95
C ARG A 187 5.87 13.20 -22.00
N ASP A 188 5.66 14.49 -22.21
CA ASP A 188 6.24 15.54 -21.38
C ASP A 188 5.65 15.48 -19.95
N LEU A 189 4.35 15.20 -19.80
CA LEU A 189 3.70 14.96 -18.50
C LEU A 189 4.29 13.75 -17.78
N HIS A 190 4.42 12.60 -18.46
CA HIS A 190 4.99 11.39 -17.87
C HIS A 190 6.45 11.59 -17.45
N GLY A 191 7.25 12.28 -18.28
CA GLY A 191 8.64 12.61 -17.96
C GLY A 191 8.79 13.62 -16.82
N VAL A 192 7.97 14.66 -16.80
CA VAL A 192 8.01 15.71 -15.77
C VAL A 192 7.46 15.22 -14.43
N LEU A 193 6.35 14.45 -14.42
CA LEU A 193 5.84 13.80 -13.22
C LEU A 193 6.87 12.83 -12.63
N GLY A 194 7.55 12.04 -13.49
CA GLY A 194 8.65 11.17 -13.04
C GLY A 194 9.83 11.95 -12.45
N PHE A 195 10.12 13.16 -12.95
CA PHE A 195 11.17 14.01 -12.40
C PHE A 195 10.79 14.65 -11.06
N TRP A 196 9.56 15.17 -10.94
CA TRP A 196 9.04 15.82 -9.73
C TRP A 196 8.61 14.84 -8.64
N ALA A 197 8.42 13.56 -8.95
CA ALA A 197 8.21 12.51 -7.95
C ALA A 197 9.48 12.18 -7.14
N ARG A 198 10.65 12.73 -7.49
CA ARG A 198 11.78 12.77 -6.54
C ARG A 198 11.35 13.66 -5.37
N PRO A 199 11.43 13.18 -4.10
CA PRO A 199 11.10 13.99 -2.95
C PRO A 199 12.09 15.14 -2.87
N SER A 200 11.71 16.26 -3.48
CA SER A 200 12.42 17.53 -3.43
C SER A 200 11.43 18.53 -2.84
N CYS A 201 10.92 18.19 -1.64
CA CYS A 201 10.21 19.07 -0.71
C CYS A 201 9.69 18.20 0.45
N CYS A 202 10.56 17.99 1.44
CA CYS A 202 10.34 18.04 2.89
C CYS A 202 11.55 17.42 3.58
#